data_AF-A0A9Q1M1F0-F1
#
_entry.id   AF-A0A9Q1M1F0-F1
#
_cell.length_a   1.000
_cell.length_b   1.000
_cell.length_c   1.000
_cell.angle_alpha   90.00
_cell.angle_beta   90.00
_cell.angle_gamma   90.00
#
_symmetry.space_group_name_H-M   'P 1'
#
loop_
_entity.id
_entity.type
_entity.pdbx_description
1 polymer ?
#
loop_
_entity_poly.entity_id
_entity_poly.type
_entity_poly.pdbx_seq_one_letter_code
_entity_poly.pdbx_strand_id
1 'polypeptide(L)'
;MLLEDYTQQQLSNCNTGKQEGTFDFIFIDADEENYLKYHEIVLKLVKVGGVIGYDNTLWFGTVALSEDDPMPEGLRALRGAVRN
;
A
#
# COMPACT_ATOMS: atom_id res chain seq x y z
N MET A 1 11.87 3.32 -12.92
CA MET A 1 11.38 4.68 -13.17
C MET A 1 10.42 4.98 -12.04
N LEU A 2 10.81 5.95 -11.22
CA LEU A 2 10.50 6.09 -9.81
C LEU A 2 9.01 6.35 -9.56
N LEU A 3 8.29 5.34 -9.04
CA LEU A 3 6.92 5.47 -8.56
C LEU A 3 6.83 6.36 -7.31
N GLU A 4 7.91 6.50 -6.55
CA GLU A 4 7.95 7.32 -5.33
C GLU A 4 7.69 8.80 -5.62
N ASP A 5 8.35 9.37 -6.65
CA ASP A 5 8.19 10.80 -6.99
C ASP A 5 6.81 11.12 -7.58
N TYR A 6 6.26 10.22 -8.41
CA TYR A 6 4.93 10.40 -8.99
C TYR A 6 3.83 10.30 -7.93
N THR A 7 4.01 9.41 -6.95
CA THR A 7 3.08 9.24 -5.83
C THR A 7 3.08 10.48 -4.96
N GLN A 8 4.24 11.02 -4.56
CA GLN A 8 4.29 12.26 -3.76
C GLN A 8 3.65 13.45 -4.49
N GLN A 9 3.86 13.56 -5.80
CA GLN A 9 3.26 14.64 -6.59
C GLN A 9 1.73 14.48 -6.72
N GLN A 10 1.22 13.28 -6.96
CA GLN A 10 -0.22 13.01 -6.95
C GLN A 10 -0.82 13.25 -5.57
N LEU A 11 -0.17 12.82 -4.48
CA LEU A 11 -0.61 13.07 -3.10
C LEU A 11 -0.68 14.56 -2.78
N SER A 12 0.29 15.35 -3.24
CA SER A 12 0.26 16.82 -3.09
C SER A 12 -0.91 17.47 -3.86
N ASN A 13 -1.25 16.93 -5.03
CA ASN A 13 -2.37 17.40 -5.84
C ASN A 13 -3.73 16.96 -5.25
N CYS A 14 -3.79 15.80 -4.60
CA CYS A 14 -4.98 15.28 -3.94
C CYS A 14 -5.41 16.11 -2.74
N ASN A 15 -4.47 16.75 -2.03
CA ASN A 15 -4.77 17.71 -0.96
C ASN A 15 -5.52 18.97 -1.44
N THR A 16 -5.66 19.17 -2.76
CA THR A 16 -6.44 20.29 -3.32
C THR A 16 -7.89 19.94 -3.64
N GLY A 17 -8.34 18.70 -3.35
CA GLY A 17 -9.73 18.23 -3.55
C GLY A 17 -10.14 18.02 -5.01
N LYS A 18 -9.28 18.37 -5.97
CA LYS A 18 -9.58 18.36 -7.42
C LYS A 18 -9.64 16.97 -8.05
N GLN A 19 -9.19 15.94 -7.32
CA GLN A 19 -9.06 14.55 -7.80
C GLN A 19 -9.87 13.55 -6.96
N GLU A 20 -10.75 14.03 -6.06
CA GLU A 20 -11.61 13.14 -5.29
C GLU A 20 -12.58 12.39 -6.22
N GLY A 21 -12.68 11.07 -6.05
CA GLY A 21 -13.56 10.21 -6.84
C GLY A 21 -13.32 10.28 -8.35
N THR A 22 -12.09 10.52 -8.82
CA THR A 22 -11.82 10.59 -10.26
C THR A 22 -11.32 9.28 -10.86
N PHE A 23 -10.80 8.35 -10.05
CA PHE A 23 -10.14 7.14 -10.54
C PHE A 23 -11.06 5.92 -10.48
N ASP A 24 -11.10 5.14 -11.56
CA ASP A 24 -11.81 3.85 -11.62
C ASP A 24 -10.97 2.70 -11.07
N PHE A 25 -9.64 2.82 -11.16
CA PHE A 25 -8.67 1.84 -10.67
C PHE A 25 -7.43 2.52 -10.11
N ILE A 26 -6.93 2.03 -8.98
CA ILE A 26 -5.69 2.47 -8.34
C ILE A 26 -4.87 1.23 -7.98
N PHE A 27 -3.57 1.24 -8.30
CA PHE A 27 -2.63 0.17 -7.95
C PHE A 27 -1.53 0.72 -7.04
N ILE A 28 -1.33 0.09 -5.90
CA ILE A 28 -0.33 0.45 -4.90
C ILE A 28 0.74 -0.64 -4.87
N ASP A 29 1.92 -0.30 -5.34
CA ASP A 29 3.16 -1.06 -5.17
C ASP A 29 4.13 -0.14 -4.42
N ALA A 30 4.00 -0.13 -3.10
CA ALA A 30 4.71 0.78 -2.22
C ALA A 30 5.30 0.04 -1.01
N ASP A 31 6.01 0.78 -0.17
CA ASP A 31 6.54 0.36 1.11
C ASP A 31 5.43 0.18 2.16
N GLU A 32 5.48 -0.95 2.86
CA GLU A 32 4.40 -1.42 3.74
C GLU A 32 4.13 -0.50 4.93
N GLU A 33 5.19 0.12 5.45
CA GLU A 33 5.11 1.03 6.59
C GLU A 33 4.16 2.21 6.33
N ASN A 34 3.97 2.57 5.06
CA ASN A 34 3.12 3.68 4.65
C ASN A 34 1.76 3.24 4.09
N TYR A 35 1.42 1.95 4.10
CA TYR A 35 0.17 1.44 3.51
C TYR A 35 -1.07 2.10 4.12
N LEU A 36 -1.10 2.29 5.44
CA LEU A 36 -2.23 2.97 6.10
C LEU A 36 -2.40 4.40 5.60
N LYS A 37 -1.29 5.13 5.45
CA LYS A 37 -1.30 6.51 4.95
C LYS A 37 -1.76 6.57 3.50
N TYR A 38 -1.29 5.65 2.66
CA TYR A 38 -1.75 5.59 1.27
C TYR A 38 -3.21 5.18 1.19
N HIS A 39 -3.66 4.22 2.01
CA HIS A 39 -5.03 3.72 2.05
C HIS A 39 -6.04 4.85 2.28
N GLU A 40 -5.80 5.70 3.28
CA GLU A 40 -6.67 6.84 3.58
C GLU A 40 -6.77 7.83 2.41
N ILE A 41 -5.69 7.99 1.67
CA ILE A 41 -5.65 8.93 0.54
C ILE A 41 -6.34 8.32 -0.67
N VAL A 42 -6.01 7.08 -1.05
CA VAL A 42 -6.59 6.44 -2.24
C VAL A 42 -8.10 6.18 -2.10
N LEU A 43 -8.61 5.99 -0.88
CA LEU A 43 -10.04 5.92 -0.62
C LEU A 43 -10.79 7.19 -1.04
N LYS A 44 -10.17 8.36 -0.95
CA LYS A 44 -10.78 9.63 -1.38
C LYS A 44 -10.73 9.80 -2.89
N LEU A 45 -9.78 9.15 -3.55
CA LEU A 45 -9.49 9.32 -4.98
C LEU A 45 -10.25 8.33 -5.86
N VAL A 46 -10.48 7.13 -5.36
CA VAL A 46 -11.23 6.10 -6.07
C VAL A 46 -12.71 6.46 -6.09
N LYS A 47 -13.38 6.21 -7.21
CA LYS A 47 -14.84 6.29 -7.32
C LYS A 47 -15.51 5.24 -6.44
N VAL A 48 -16.74 5.52 -6.04
CA VAL A 48 -17.62 4.47 -5.52
C VAL A 48 -17.79 3.40 -6.61
N GLY A 49 -17.42 2.15 -6.28
CA GLY A 49 -17.41 1.02 -7.23
C GLY A 49 -16.10 0.87 -8.02
N GLY A 50 -15.13 1.77 -7.84
CA GLY A 50 -13.77 1.58 -8.36
C GLY A 50 -12.98 0.55 -7.56
N VAL A 51 -11.84 0.13 -8.11
CA VAL A 51 -11.04 -0.97 -7.56
C VAL A 51 -9.67 -0.45 -7.10
N ILE A 52 -9.23 -0.89 -5.93
CA ILE A 52 -7.88 -0.65 -5.42
C ILE A 52 -7.15 -1.99 -5.34
N GLY A 53 -5.99 -2.09 -5.98
CA GLY A 53 -5.08 -3.23 -5.88
C GLY A 53 -3.84 -2.89 -5.07
N TYR A 54 -3.38 -3.83 -4.24
CA TYR A 54 -2.13 -3.74 -3.48
C TYR A 54 -1.20 -4.88 -3.93
N ASP A 55 0.02 -4.56 -4.33
CA ASP A 55 1.05 -5.56 -4.62
C ASP A 55 1.72 -6.06 -3.34
N ASN A 56 2.42 -7.19 -3.43
CA ASN A 56 3.30 -7.75 -2.42
C ASN A 56 2.65 -8.15 -1.08
N THR A 57 1.34 -8.01 -0.90
CA THR A 57 0.61 -8.29 0.36
C THR A 57 0.83 -9.68 0.98
N LEU A 58 1.33 -10.67 0.23
CA LEU A 58 1.56 -12.03 0.71
C LEU A 58 3.00 -12.30 1.18
N TRP A 59 3.96 -11.40 0.93
CA TRP A 59 5.33 -11.45 1.46
C TRP A 59 5.95 -12.85 1.50
N PHE A 60 6.13 -13.49 0.35
CA PHE A 60 6.68 -14.86 0.22
C PHE A 60 5.95 -15.92 1.07
N GLY A 61 4.69 -15.69 1.43
CA GLY A 61 3.88 -16.55 2.29
C GLY A 61 4.08 -16.34 3.79
N THR A 62 4.92 -15.38 4.21
CA THR A 62 5.24 -15.14 5.62
C THR A 62 4.05 -14.69 6.46
N VAL A 63 3.05 -14.08 5.84
CA VAL A 63 1.79 -13.68 6.49
C VAL A 63 1.00 -14.87 7.07
N ALA A 64 1.17 -16.07 6.51
CA ALA A 64 0.49 -17.28 6.95
C ALA A 64 1.28 -18.09 7.99
N LEU A 65 2.54 -17.73 8.26
CA LEU A 65 3.38 -18.42 9.23
C LEU A 65 2.90 -18.13 10.66
N SER A 66 3.05 -19.07 11.57
CA SER A 66 2.93 -18.84 13.02
C SER A 66 4.18 -18.12 13.56
N GLU A 67 4.19 -17.73 14.84
CA GLU A 67 5.39 -17.12 15.46
C GLU A 67 6.53 -18.15 15.62
N ASP A 68 6.15 -19.41 15.81
CA ASP A 68 7.04 -20.54 16.05
C ASP A 68 7.63 -21.12 14.75
N ASP A 69 7.08 -20.76 13.59
CA ASP A 69 7.58 -21.26 12.32
C ASP A 69 8.98 -20.73 12.01
N PRO A 70 9.88 -21.60 11.50
CA PRO A 70 11.22 -21.19 11.09
C PRO A 70 11.12 -20.21 9.92
N MET A 71 11.72 -19.03 10.09
CA MET A 71 11.75 -17.98 9.08
C MET A 71 13.17 -17.43 8.99
N PRO A 72 13.70 -17.17 7.78
CA PRO A 72 15.00 -16.54 7.62
C PRO A 72 15.06 -15.22 8.37
N GLU A 73 16.18 -14.96 9.06
CA GLU A 73 16.34 -13.81 9.95
C GLU A 73 16.03 -12.46 9.26
N GLY A 74 16.40 -12.33 7.99
CA GLY A 74 16.09 -11.15 7.17
C GLY A 74 14.60 -10.94 6.87
N LEU A 75 13.81 -12.02 6.76
CA LEU A 75 12.35 -11.94 6.57
C LEU A 75 11.62 -11.67 7.90
N ARG A 76 12.20 -12.09 9.03
CA ARG A 76 11.63 -11.86 10.36
C ARG A 76 11.61 -10.38 10.75
N ALA A 77 12.64 -9.64 10.38
CA ALA A 77 12.68 -8.18 10.59
C ALA A 77 11.60 -7.44 9.78
N LEU A 78 11.31 -7.91 8.56
CA LEU A 78 10.35 -7.27 7.64
C LEU A 78 8.88 -7.58 8.01
N ARG A 79 8.61 -8.79 8.54
CA ARG A 79 7.26 -9.22 8.97
C ARG A 79 6.58 -8.26 9.95
N GLY A 80 7.34 -7.58 10.80
CA GLY A 80 6.81 -6.67 11.81
C GLY A 80 6.04 -5.46 11.24
N ALA A 81 6.27 -5.09 9.98
CA ALA A 81 5.60 -3.97 9.34
C ALA A 81 4.14 -4.28 8.94
N VAL A 82 3.79 -5.56 8.77
CA VAL A 82 2.50 -6.01 8.21
C VAL A 82 1.51 -6.44 9.29
N ARG A 83 2.04 -6.89 10.43
CA ARG A 83 1.27 -7.53 11.50
C ARG A 83 1.08 -6.55 12.65
N ASN A 84 0.00 -5.75 12.59
CA ASN A 84 -0.48 -4.92 13.71
C ASN A 84 -0.78 -5.77 14.95
#